data_AF-A0A4V1TWA2-F1
#
_entry.id   AF-A0A4V1TWA2-F1
#
_cell.length_a   1.000
_cell.length_b   1.000
_cell.length_c   1.000
_cell.angle_alpha   90.00
_cell.angle_beta   90.00
_cell.angle_gamma   90.00
#
_symmetry.space_group_name_H-M   'P 1'
#
loop_
_entity.id
_entity.type
_entity.pdbx_description
1 polymer ?
#
loop_
_entity_poly.entity_id
_entity_poly.type
_entity_poly.pdbx_seq_one_letter_code
_entity_poly.pdbx_strand_id
1 'polypeptide(L)'
;MDIQQLKLLAGRVRGLLEQSQHSIGHNQSLDLIAALPGLRNWPEVQAFPDRVAACELDQVSTGRLVFRLKRKFDLDFSPQSMLAALHPPGTMKEATTPQIWPTGSSPGVYITNSQDAINALLESYEEATDGALVYAERAGNHWEGSIDLGEGGLWSSGLQRVPSGTLIVVGPLMLDQQSWTDSSEHLHMACLIAQGAQHRVAVLIETPAPETMFEDIQLMVASVQAEEDDCETALLGLVAADGQLQLRQPFGGQRPIPKKVRSVATPDAIPASVRSQMERVITGQTAGLLLLGSSEVRDHAAIELVAAALSMTEHAGPVARIMPRHRSTPAKDWQVPQSIQELPFLPSLESAYDQGYRRMIFAPSYTPSELLMRFSDDCLLISGTYGSGVDEVFMSALRFGSLRNEGDLLARIIAILGVKNIPGVDGTATVSDLYVRQQKPMAVPTKFEDLIELLQAHRAVRWQDEMGQLLSAGTITSAATKLALQRNRGVAEFLSEWSERSQARGEQATPG
;
A
#
# COMPACT_ATOMS: atom_id res chain seq x y z
N MET A 1 -34.27 23.53 6.46
CA MET A 1 -33.38 23.41 5.29
C MET A 1 -31.94 23.68 5.73
N ASP A 2 -30.93 23.37 4.93
CA ASP A 2 -29.54 23.78 5.24
C ASP A 2 -28.99 24.80 4.22
N ILE A 3 -27.81 25.38 4.51
CA ILE A 3 -27.19 26.40 3.65
C ILE A 3 -26.85 25.83 2.25
N GLN A 4 -26.50 24.54 2.15
CA GLN A 4 -26.20 23.89 0.89
C GLN A 4 -27.47 23.72 0.05
N GLN A 5 -28.59 23.33 0.68
CA GLN A 5 -29.90 23.28 0.05
C GLN A 5 -30.32 24.65 -0.48
N LEU A 6 -30.11 25.75 0.27
CA LEU A 6 -30.39 27.09 -0.26
C LEU A 6 -29.51 27.45 -1.48
N LYS A 7 -28.23 27.09 -1.50
CA LYS A 7 -27.36 27.34 -2.66
C LYS A 7 -27.86 26.60 -3.91
N LEU A 8 -28.32 25.35 -3.74
CA LEU A 8 -28.91 24.57 -4.83
C LEU A 8 -30.19 25.21 -5.35
N LEU A 9 -31.07 25.66 -4.46
CA LEU A 9 -32.30 26.35 -4.83
C LEU A 9 -32.01 27.71 -5.51
N ALA A 10 -30.95 28.43 -5.10
CA ALA A 10 -30.49 29.63 -5.80
C ALA A 10 -30.08 29.33 -7.25
N GLY A 11 -29.37 28.24 -7.49
CA GLY A 11 -29.03 27.78 -8.84
C GLY A 11 -30.27 27.50 -9.70
N ARG A 12 -31.30 26.88 -9.11
CA ARG A 12 -32.59 26.63 -9.81
C ARG A 12 -33.34 27.92 -10.14
N VAL A 13 -33.40 28.86 -9.19
CA VAL A 13 -34.01 30.17 -9.41
C VAL A 13 -33.28 30.94 -10.52
N ARG A 14 -31.94 30.85 -10.56
CA ARG A 14 -31.16 31.42 -11.65
C ARG A 14 -31.56 30.81 -13.00
N GLY A 15 -31.64 29.48 -13.11
CA GLY A 15 -32.08 28.82 -14.35
C GLY A 15 -33.50 29.20 -14.78
N LEU A 16 -34.44 29.36 -13.83
CA LEU A 16 -35.79 29.85 -14.14
C LEU A 16 -35.81 31.29 -14.66
N LEU A 17 -34.92 32.14 -14.13
CA LEU A 17 -34.77 33.53 -14.57
C LEU A 17 -34.13 33.61 -15.95
N GLU A 18 -33.11 32.79 -16.23
CA GLU A 18 -32.48 32.68 -17.55
C GLU A 18 -33.51 32.25 -18.62
N GLN A 19 -34.38 31.28 -18.31
CA GLN A 19 -35.50 30.87 -19.18
C GLN A 19 -36.50 32.00 -19.44
N SER A 20 -36.62 32.93 -18.50
CA SER A 20 -37.49 34.11 -18.60
C SER A 20 -36.75 35.34 -19.16
N GLN A 21 -35.59 35.16 -19.80
CA GLN A 21 -34.73 36.21 -20.37
C GLN A 21 -34.15 37.21 -19.36
N HIS A 22 -34.06 36.82 -18.09
CA HIS A 22 -33.41 37.61 -17.04
C HIS A 22 -32.10 36.95 -16.61
N SER A 23 -30.97 37.43 -17.15
CA SER A 23 -29.64 36.98 -16.74
C SER A 23 -29.25 37.62 -15.41
N ILE A 24 -28.87 36.79 -14.43
CA ILE A 24 -28.37 37.24 -13.13
C ILE A 24 -27.11 36.46 -12.72
N GLY A 25 -26.20 37.14 -12.03
CA GLY A 25 -24.99 36.51 -11.50
C GLY A 25 -25.28 35.59 -10.30
N HIS A 26 -24.31 34.72 -9.97
CA HIS A 26 -24.42 33.78 -8.85
C HIS A 26 -24.74 34.49 -7.50
N ASN A 27 -24.03 35.58 -7.18
CA ASN A 27 -24.28 36.34 -5.94
C ASN A 27 -25.69 36.94 -5.89
N GLN A 28 -26.22 37.37 -7.04
CA GLN A 28 -27.59 37.88 -7.13
C GLN A 28 -28.62 36.76 -6.91
N SER A 29 -28.38 35.55 -7.41
CA SER A 29 -29.26 34.40 -7.15
C SER A 29 -29.28 33.99 -5.68
N LEU A 30 -28.14 34.12 -4.99
CA LEU A 30 -28.04 33.87 -3.55
C LEU A 30 -28.82 34.92 -2.74
N ASP A 31 -28.79 36.18 -3.16
CA ASP A 31 -29.59 37.24 -2.54
C ASP A 31 -31.10 37.04 -2.77
N LEU A 32 -31.50 36.47 -3.91
CA LEU A 32 -32.89 36.16 -4.18
C LEU A 32 -33.38 35.00 -3.31
N ILE A 33 -32.59 33.92 -3.20
CA ILE A 33 -33.01 32.73 -2.46
C ILE A 33 -33.11 32.93 -0.95
N ALA A 34 -32.43 33.95 -0.41
CA ALA A 34 -32.59 34.41 0.97
C ALA A 34 -34.07 34.72 1.32
N ALA A 35 -34.94 34.95 0.34
CA ALA A 35 -36.38 35.14 0.54
C ALA A 35 -37.07 33.94 1.20
N LEU A 36 -36.60 32.70 0.92
CA LEU A 36 -37.22 31.48 1.41
C LEU A 36 -37.30 31.48 2.96
N PRO A 37 -36.18 31.66 3.70
CA PRO A 37 -36.20 31.82 5.16
C PRO A 37 -36.67 33.20 5.65
N GLY A 38 -37.09 34.09 4.75
CA GLY A 38 -37.52 35.45 5.08
C GLY A 38 -36.37 36.40 5.43
N LEU A 39 -35.22 36.23 4.78
CA LEU A 39 -34.01 37.04 4.93
C LEU A 39 -33.80 37.94 3.72
N ARG A 40 -33.05 39.04 3.88
CA ARG A 40 -32.95 40.08 2.84
C ARG A 40 -31.91 39.75 1.77
N ASN A 41 -30.79 39.15 2.14
CA ASN A 41 -29.64 38.89 1.27
C ASN A 41 -28.81 37.70 1.80
N TRP A 42 -27.78 37.30 1.05
CA TRP A 42 -26.92 36.17 1.38
C TRP A 42 -26.10 36.36 2.67
N PRO A 43 -25.54 37.55 2.98
CA PRO A 43 -24.90 37.79 4.27
C PRO A 43 -25.81 37.50 5.49
N GLU A 44 -27.10 37.82 5.42
CA GLU A 44 -28.05 37.47 6.48
C GLU A 44 -28.27 35.95 6.59
N VAL A 45 -28.23 35.21 5.47
CA VAL A 45 -28.31 33.74 5.48
C VAL A 45 -27.11 33.13 6.24
N GLN A 46 -25.92 33.72 6.09
CA GLN A 46 -24.73 33.31 6.83
C GLN A 46 -24.77 33.72 8.32
N ALA A 47 -25.36 34.88 8.62
CA ALA A 47 -25.46 35.38 10.00
C ALA A 47 -26.56 34.70 10.83
N PHE A 48 -27.57 34.08 10.20
CA PHE A 48 -28.71 33.47 10.88
C PHE A 48 -28.95 32.01 10.44
N PRO A 49 -28.01 31.08 10.68
CA PRO A 49 -28.12 29.68 10.27
C PRO A 49 -29.34 28.97 10.90
N ASP A 50 -29.74 29.35 12.12
CA ASP A 50 -30.91 28.76 12.79
C ASP A 50 -32.23 29.06 12.06
N ARG A 51 -32.33 30.24 11.43
CA ARG A 51 -33.50 30.59 10.60
C ARG A 51 -33.54 29.82 9.29
N VAL A 52 -32.38 29.43 8.77
CA VAL A 52 -32.26 28.56 7.60
C VAL A 52 -32.68 27.13 7.98
N ALA A 53 -32.17 26.64 9.12
CA ALA A 53 -32.53 25.34 9.69
C ALA A 53 -34.05 25.20 9.87
N ALA A 54 -34.68 26.20 10.49
CA ALA A 54 -36.12 26.21 10.77
C ALA A 54 -37.02 26.45 9.53
N CYS A 55 -36.46 26.79 8.37
CA CYS A 55 -37.25 27.01 7.17
C CYS A 55 -37.49 25.68 6.43
N GLU A 56 -38.75 25.37 6.15
CA GLU A 56 -39.16 24.30 5.24
C GLU A 56 -39.42 24.84 3.83
N LEU A 57 -39.31 23.99 2.81
CA LEU A 57 -39.68 24.34 1.43
C LEU A 57 -41.16 24.00 1.23
N ASP A 58 -42.00 25.01 1.32
CA ASP A 58 -43.47 24.92 1.33
C ASP A 58 -44.10 26.11 0.59
N GLN A 59 -45.44 26.19 0.54
CA GLN A 59 -46.12 27.30 -0.16
C GLN A 59 -45.87 28.67 0.49
N VAL A 60 -45.57 28.73 1.79
CA VAL A 60 -45.35 29.97 2.53
C VAL A 60 -43.97 30.56 2.20
N SER A 61 -42.92 29.75 2.29
CA SER A 61 -41.54 30.12 1.94
C SER A 61 -41.42 30.45 0.44
N THR A 62 -42.02 29.66 -0.44
CA THR A 62 -42.05 29.94 -1.89
C THR A 62 -42.89 31.17 -2.23
N GLY A 63 -43.97 31.44 -1.50
CA GLY A 63 -44.72 32.70 -1.62
C GLY A 63 -43.86 33.94 -1.38
N ARG A 64 -42.93 33.90 -0.41
CA ARG A 64 -41.97 34.99 -0.16
C ARG A 64 -41.01 35.19 -1.35
N LEU A 65 -40.56 34.10 -1.95
CA LEU A 65 -39.70 34.14 -3.13
C LEU A 65 -40.45 34.67 -4.36
N VAL A 66 -41.65 34.17 -4.63
CA VAL A 66 -42.52 34.66 -5.72
C VAL A 66 -42.76 36.16 -5.59
N PHE A 67 -43.09 36.64 -4.40
CA PHE A 67 -43.25 38.08 -4.15
C PHE A 67 -41.98 38.87 -4.48
N ARG A 68 -40.80 38.33 -4.14
CA ARG A 68 -39.50 38.96 -4.46
C ARG A 68 -39.23 38.98 -5.96
N LEU A 69 -39.55 37.89 -6.67
CA LEU A 69 -39.36 37.79 -8.11
C LEU A 69 -40.31 38.72 -8.87
N LYS A 70 -41.59 38.78 -8.48
CA LYS A 70 -42.55 39.74 -9.03
C LYS A 70 -42.07 41.18 -8.84
N ARG A 71 -41.62 41.54 -7.63
CA ARG A 71 -41.16 42.90 -7.34
C ARG A 71 -39.88 43.30 -8.08
N LYS A 72 -38.96 42.37 -8.32
CA LYS A 72 -37.64 42.65 -8.92
C LYS A 72 -37.59 42.46 -10.44
N PHE A 73 -38.40 41.57 -10.98
CA PHE A 73 -38.32 41.15 -12.39
C PHE A 73 -39.69 41.15 -13.10
N ASP A 74 -40.77 41.57 -12.42
CA ASP A 74 -42.15 41.56 -12.96
C ASP A 74 -42.63 40.18 -13.43
N LEU A 75 -42.14 39.12 -12.79
CA LEU A 75 -42.51 37.75 -13.10
C LEU A 75 -43.67 37.25 -12.23
N ASP A 76 -44.75 36.84 -12.89
CA ASP A 76 -45.93 36.27 -12.25
C ASP A 76 -45.84 34.75 -12.18
N PHE A 77 -45.45 34.25 -11.00
CA PHE A 77 -45.54 32.83 -10.64
C PHE A 77 -46.61 32.62 -9.56
N SER A 78 -47.23 31.45 -9.50
CA SER A 78 -47.97 31.05 -8.31
C SER A 78 -47.01 30.41 -7.29
N PRO A 79 -47.27 30.51 -5.97
CA PRO A 79 -46.46 29.80 -4.98
C PRO A 79 -46.43 28.29 -5.24
N GLN A 80 -47.51 27.72 -5.77
CA GLN A 80 -47.61 26.31 -6.13
C GLN A 80 -46.73 25.94 -7.33
N SER A 81 -46.71 26.76 -8.39
CA SER A 81 -45.83 26.52 -9.55
C SER A 81 -44.36 26.70 -9.18
N MET A 82 -44.06 27.66 -8.30
CA MET A 82 -42.70 27.87 -7.78
C MET A 82 -42.27 26.72 -6.88
N LEU A 83 -43.15 26.22 -6.01
CA LEU A 83 -42.87 25.04 -5.19
C LEU A 83 -42.62 23.79 -6.05
N ALA A 84 -43.43 23.57 -7.08
CA ALA A 84 -43.21 22.48 -8.04
C ALA A 84 -41.88 22.62 -8.81
N ALA A 85 -41.49 23.83 -9.20
CA ALA A 85 -40.23 24.10 -9.87
C ALA A 85 -39.00 23.95 -8.94
N LEU A 86 -39.19 24.16 -7.63
CA LEU A 86 -38.13 24.07 -6.63
C LEU A 86 -38.00 22.67 -6.00
N HIS A 87 -39.04 21.84 -6.01
CA HIS A 87 -38.92 20.43 -5.63
C HIS A 87 -38.10 19.65 -6.66
N PRO A 88 -37.24 18.70 -6.25
CA PRO A 88 -36.64 17.76 -7.19
C PRO A 88 -37.75 16.89 -7.78
N PRO A 89 -37.82 16.71 -9.12
CA PRO A 89 -38.77 15.79 -9.72
C PRO A 89 -38.50 14.37 -9.19
N GLY A 90 -39.52 13.76 -8.58
CA GLY A 90 -39.51 12.36 -8.19
C GLY A 90 -39.51 11.46 -9.41
N THR A 91 -38.50 10.57 -9.47
CA THR A 91 -38.41 9.33 -10.26
C THR A 91 -38.72 9.39 -11.77
N MET A 92 -37.66 9.16 -12.54
CA MET A 92 -37.62 8.68 -13.93
C MET A 92 -38.27 9.58 -15.00
N LYS A 93 -37.56 10.65 -15.33
CA LYS A 93 -37.11 10.82 -16.72
C LYS A 93 -35.60 10.97 -16.68
N GLU A 94 -34.91 10.22 -17.53
CA GLU A 94 -33.48 10.40 -17.85
C GLU A 94 -33.28 11.83 -18.37
N ALA A 95 -33.20 12.80 -17.47
CA ALA A 95 -32.56 14.06 -17.76
C ALA A 95 -31.06 13.77 -17.60
N THR A 96 -30.45 13.37 -18.71
CA THR A 96 -29.02 13.19 -18.86
C THR A 96 -28.28 14.27 -18.09
N THR A 97 -27.59 13.89 -17.03
CA THR A 97 -26.57 14.72 -16.37
C THR A 97 -25.74 15.35 -17.50
N PRO A 98 -25.53 16.68 -17.52
CA PRO A 98 -24.77 17.32 -18.59
C PRO A 98 -23.40 16.64 -18.67
N GLN A 99 -23.12 16.01 -19.81
CA GLN A 99 -21.92 15.23 -20.02
C GLN A 99 -20.83 16.14 -20.56
N ILE A 100 -19.72 16.28 -19.84
CA ILE A 100 -18.64 17.20 -20.22
C ILE A 100 -17.86 16.71 -21.45
N TRP A 101 -17.88 15.40 -21.70
CA TRP A 101 -17.22 14.80 -22.85
C TRP A 101 -18.09 13.67 -23.44
N PRO A 102 -19.15 14.00 -24.20
CA PRO A 102 -20.13 13.01 -24.68
C PRO A 102 -19.58 12.13 -25.81
N THR A 103 -18.62 12.64 -26.57
CA THR A 103 -17.95 11.92 -27.67
C THR A 103 -16.72 11.13 -27.22
N GLY A 104 -16.28 11.29 -25.96
CA GLY A 104 -15.14 10.55 -25.41
C GLY A 104 -15.46 9.08 -25.11
N SER A 105 -14.41 8.29 -24.82
CA SER A 105 -14.52 6.85 -24.49
C SER A 105 -15.49 6.59 -23.33
N SER A 106 -15.94 5.35 -23.12
CA SER A 106 -16.91 5.04 -22.06
C SER A 106 -16.43 5.45 -20.65
N PRO A 107 -17.32 5.89 -19.74
CA PRO A 107 -16.99 6.07 -18.33
C PRO A 107 -16.43 4.79 -17.71
N GLY A 108 -15.40 4.91 -16.89
CA GLY A 108 -14.62 3.78 -16.40
C GLY A 108 -13.24 4.19 -15.92
N VAL A 109 -12.53 3.19 -15.40
CA VAL A 109 -11.15 3.32 -14.93
C VAL A 109 -10.19 2.89 -16.04
N TYR A 110 -9.23 3.76 -16.34
CA TYR A 110 -8.19 3.57 -17.35
C TYR A 110 -6.81 3.72 -16.71
N ILE A 111 -5.92 2.79 -17.02
CA ILE A 111 -4.63 2.67 -16.33
C ILE A 111 -3.48 3.06 -17.25
N THR A 112 -2.46 3.70 -16.69
CA THR A 112 -1.16 3.84 -17.35
C THR A 112 -0.02 3.85 -16.34
N ASN A 113 1.18 3.54 -16.81
CA ASN A 113 2.43 3.70 -16.06
C ASN A 113 3.30 4.83 -16.63
N SER A 114 2.72 5.72 -17.45
CA SER A 114 3.44 6.80 -18.12
C SER A 114 2.82 8.15 -17.80
N GLN A 115 3.63 9.05 -17.21
CA GLN A 115 3.24 10.44 -17.02
C GLN A 115 3.02 11.15 -18.35
N ASP A 116 3.77 10.80 -19.40
CA ASP A 116 3.59 11.39 -20.73
C ASP A 116 2.22 11.04 -21.33
N ALA A 117 1.72 9.83 -21.08
CA ALA A 117 0.38 9.41 -21.50
C ALA A 117 -0.72 10.21 -20.77
N ILE A 118 -0.53 10.50 -19.47
CA ILE A 118 -1.43 11.38 -18.72
C ILE A 118 -1.43 12.80 -19.30
N ASN A 119 -0.25 13.34 -19.62
CA ASN A 119 -0.12 14.68 -20.19
C ASN A 119 -0.82 14.77 -21.56
N ALA A 120 -0.61 13.77 -22.43
CA ALA A 120 -1.28 13.69 -23.73
C ALA A 120 -2.81 13.53 -23.61
N LEU A 121 -3.28 12.82 -22.58
CA LEU A 121 -4.71 12.70 -22.29
C LEU A 121 -5.31 14.04 -21.85
N LEU A 122 -4.60 14.80 -21.02
CA LEU A 122 -5.04 16.13 -20.57
C LEU A 122 -5.15 17.11 -21.75
N GLU A 123 -4.16 17.12 -22.64
CA GLU A 123 -4.19 17.87 -23.91
C GLU A 123 -5.41 17.50 -24.77
N SER A 124 -5.62 16.19 -24.99
CA SER A 124 -6.73 15.67 -25.79
C SER A 124 -8.09 16.02 -25.19
N TYR A 125 -8.21 15.98 -23.86
CA TYR A 125 -9.43 16.33 -23.15
C TYR A 125 -9.73 17.82 -23.25
N GLU A 126 -8.72 18.68 -23.08
CA GLU A 126 -8.89 20.14 -23.20
C GLU A 126 -9.39 20.53 -24.59
N GLU A 127 -8.77 19.98 -25.65
CA GLU A 127 -9.19 20.22 -27.03
C GLU A 127 -10.63 19.72 -27.29
N ALA A 128 -10.99 18.55 -26.77
CA ALA A 128 -12.30 17.96 -27.02
C ALA A 128 -13.45 18.60 -26.23
N THR A 129 -13.14 19.33 -25.15
CA THR A 129 -14.14 19.88 -24.21
C THR A 129 -14.14 21.40 -24.13
N ASP A 130 -13.34 22.08 -24.97
CA ASP A 130 -13.18 23.54 -24.99
C ASP A 130 -12.77 24.09 -23.61
N GLY A 131 -11.81 23.42 -22.96
CA GLY A 131 -11.26 23.84 -21.68
C GLY A 131 -12.09 23.46 -20.45
N ALA A 132 -12.80 22.33 -20.48
CA ALA A 132 -13.51 21.88 -19.29
C ALA A 132 -12.56 21.51 -18.15
N LEU A 133 -13.05 21.65 -16.92
CA LEU A 133 -12.27 21.36 -15.72
C LEU A 133 -11.91 19.88 -15.63
N VAL A 134 -10.69 19.61 -15.17
CA VAL A 134 -10.20 18.28 -14.78
C VAL A 134 -10.05 18.25 -13.26
N TYR A 135 -10.36 17.12 -12.63
CA TYR A 135 -10.04 16.93 -11.21
C TYR A 135 -8.84 16.01 -11.10
N ALA A 136 -7.83 16.41 -10.34
CA ALA A 136 -6.58 15.67 -10.32
C ALA A 136 -6.00 15.53 -8.91
N GLU A 137 -5.21 14.47 -8.76
CA GLU A 137 -4.18 14.36 -7.74
C GLU A 137 -2.82 14.72 -8.35
N ARG A 138 -1.72 14.35 -7.68
CA ARG A 138 -0.36 14.72 -8.04
C ARG A 138 -0.01 14.47 -9.52
N ALA A 139 -0.51 13.40 -10.14
CA ALA A 139 -0.25 13.07 -11.54
C ALA A 139 -0.83 14.10 -12.54
N GLY A 140 -1.90 14.81 -12.20
CA GLY A 140 -2.53 15.81 -13.09
C GLY A 140 -2.49 17.25 -12.58
N ASN A 141 -2.12 17.49 -11.31
CA ASN A 141 -2.18 18.80 -10.66
C ASN A 141 -1.32 19.91 -11.27
N HIS A 142 -0.41 19.56 -12.19
CA HIS A 142 0.41 20.55 -12.88
C HIS A 142 -0.31 21.17 -14.09
N TRP A 143 -1.47 20.64 -14.49
CA TRP A 143 -2.26 21.13 -15.61
C TRP A 143 -3.05 22.40 -15.23
N GLU A 144 -3.04 23.42 -16.09
CA GLU A 144 -3.66 24.73 -15.79
C GLU A 144 -5.17 24.62 -15.52
N GLY A 145 -5.88 23.74 -16.25
CA GLY A 145 -7.30 23.46 -16.08
C GLY A 145 -7.65 22.47 -14.94
N SER A 146 -6.68 22.08 -14.12
CA SER A 146 -6.91 21.09 -13.04
C SER A 146 -7.39 21.71 -11.73
N ILE A 147 -8.28 21.00 -11.06
CA ILE A 147 -8.67 21.22 -9.66
C ILE A 147 -8.00 20.13 -8.83
N ASP A 148 -7.11 20.55 -7.94
CA ASP A 148 -6.47 19.67 -6.96
C ASP A 148 -7.52 19.09 -5.99
N LEU A 149 -7.57 17.76 -5.92
CA LEU A 149 -8.43 17.02 -5.00
C LEU A 149 -7.94 17.09 -3.53
N GLY A 150 -6.69 17.53 -3.32
CA GLY A 150 -6.12 17.75 -2.00
C GLY A 150 -6.05 16.48 -1.15
N GLU A 151 -5.98 16.64 0.18
CA GLU A 151 -5.83 15.53 1.13
C GLU A 151 -7.02 14.54 1.13
N GLY A 152 -8.19 14.98 0.66
CA GLY A 152 -9.38 14.14 0.59
C GLY A 152 -9.42 13.24 -0.65
N GLY A 153 -8.62 13.53 -1.69
CA GLY A 153 -8.54 12.75 -2.92
C GLY A 153 -9.91 12.35 -3.47
N LEU A 154 -10.04 11.07 -3.82
CA LEU A 154 -11.28 10.45 -4.28
C LEU A 154 -12.40 10.37 -3.21
N TRP A 155 -12.09 10.52 -1.92
CA TRP A 155 -13.10 10.55 -0.84
C TRP A 155 -13.77 11.91 -0.68
N SER A 156 -13.42 12.89 -1.52
CA SER A 156 -14.06 14.19 -1.52
C SER A 156 -15.55 14.09 -1.89
N SER A 157 -16.43 14.43 -0.95
CA SER A 157 -17.88 14.54 -1.20
C SER A 157 -18.25 15.53 -2.31
N GLY A 158 -17.33 16.42 -2.70
CA GLY A 158 -17.49 17.32 -3.83
C GLY A 158 -17.60 16.60 -5.18
N LEU A 159 -16.96 15.43 -5.32
CA LEU A 159 -16.96 14.66 -6.57
C LEU A 159 -18.36 14.18 -6.97
N GLN A 160 -19.25 13.93 -6.00
CA GLN A 160 -20.65 13.56 -6.29
C GLN A 160 -21.46 14.66 -7.00
N ARG A 161 -20.96 15.91 -7.00
CA ARG A 161 -21.61 17.06 -7.62
C ARG A 161 -20.98 17.43 -8.96
N VAL A 162 -19.94 16.71 -9.37
CA VAL A 162 -19.23 16.92 -10.63
C VAL A 162 -20.08 16.38 -11.79
N PRO A 163 -20.19 17.09 -12.93
CA PRO A 163 -20.95 16.61 -14.08
C PRO A 163 -20.43 15.26 -14.59
N SER A 164 -21.33 14.40 -15.08
CA SER A 164 -20.94 13.09 -15.60
C SER A 164 -19.97 13.23 -16.79
N GLY A 165 -19.16 12.19 -17.00
CA GLY A 165 -18.16 12.18 -18.07
C GLY A 165 -16.95 13.07 -17.84
N THR A 166 -16.87 13.80 -16.72
CA THR A 166 -15.67 14.53 -16.31
C THR A 166 -14.47 13.59 -16.20
N LEU A 167 -13.30 14.09 -16.62
CA LEU A 167 -12.02 13.41 -16.43
C LEU A 167 -11.49 13.65 -15.01
N ILE A 168 -11.11 12.55 -14.36
CA ILE A 168 -10.44 12.53 -13.06
C ILE A 168 -9.07 11.85 -13.25
N VAL A 169 -8.00 12.46 -12.75
CA VAL A 169 -6.63 11.91 -12.81
C VAL A 169 -6.13 11.56 -11.41
N VAL A 170 -5.77 10.30 -11.19
CA VAL A 170 -5.39 9.74 -9.87
C VAL A 170 -3.95 9.28 -9.90
N GLY A 171 -3.26 9.39 -8.76
CA GLY A 171 -1.92 8.86 -8.55
C GLY A 171 -0.80 9.91 -8.61
N PRO A 172 0.47 9.46 -8.72
CA PRO A 172 0.88 8.07 -8.91
C PRO A 172 0.54 7.16 -7.72
N LEU A 173 -0.12 6.03 -7.99
CA LEU A 173 -0.31 4.98 -7.00
C LEU A 173 0.88 4.02 -7.04
N MET A 174 1.42 3.73 -5.86
CA MET A 174 2.63 2.93 -5.69
C MET A 174 2.27 1.47 -5.48
N LEU A 175 2.61 0.60 -6.43
CA LEU A 175 2.45 -0.84 -6.28
C LEU A 175 3.72 -1.44 -5.69
N ASP A 176 3.75 -1.45 -4.37
CA ASP A 176 4.75 -2.12 -3.55
C ASP A 176 4.09 -2.71 -2.30
N GLN A 177 4.85 -3.50 -1.53
CA GLN A 177 4.30 -4.20 -0.38
C GLN A 177 3.80 -3.27 0.72
N GLN A 178 4.42 -2.10 0.89
CA GLN A 178 4.05 -1.11 1.90
C GLN A 178 2.73 -0.42 1.54
N SER A 179 2.54 -0.07 0.27
CA SER A 179 1.41 0.71 -0.23
C SER A 179 0.29 -0.12 -0.87
N TRP A 180 0.40 -1.46 -0.83
CA TRP A 180 -0.54 -2.37 -1.47
C TRP A 180 -1.99 -2.16 -1.01
N THR A 181 -2.23 -2.12 0.30
CA THR A 181 -3.57 -1.92 0.87
C THR A 181 -4.14 -0.56 0.49
N ASP A 182 -3.40 0.52 0.78
CA ASP A 182 -3.85 1.88 0.50
C ASP A 182 -4.15 2.07 -1.01
N SER A 183 -3.29 1.56 -1.89
CA SER A 183 -3.50 1.64 -3.34
C SER A 183 -4.69 0.80 -3.80
N SER A 184 -4.98 -0.33 -3.13
CA SER A 184 -6.17 -1.16 -3.43
C SER A 184 -7.45 -0.41 -3.08
N GLU A 185 -7.47 0.27 -1.94
CA GLU A 185 -8.59 1.12 -1.52
C GLU A 185 -8.80 2.30 -2.48
N HIS A 186 -7.73 2.95 -2.94
CA HIS A 186 -7.81 4.03 -3.94
C HIS A 186 -8.38 3.54 -5.28
N LEU A 187 -7.91 2.38 -5.77
CA LEU A 187 -8.43 1.77 -7.00
C LEU A 187 -9.89 1.37 -6.87
N HIS A 188 -10.30 0.83 -5.73
CA HIS A 188 -11.69 0.49 -5.45
C HIS A 188 -12.58 1.75 -5.44
N MET A 189 -12.15 2.83 -4.79
CA MET A 189 -12.88 4.10 -4.84
C MET A 189 -12.96 4.70 -6.24
N ALA A 190 -11.90 4.58 -7.04
CA ALA A 190 -11.93 4.98 -8.45
C ALA A 190 -13.01 4.21 -9.23
N CYS A 191 -13.15 2.90 -8.98
CA CYS A 191 -14.20 2.08 -9.60
C CYS A 191 -15.60 2.53 -9.18
N LEU A 192 -15.82 2.77 -7.88
CA LEU A 192 -17.11 3.26 -7.36
C LEU A 192 -17.51 4.61 -7.96
N ILE A 193 -16.55 5.53 -8.10
CA ILE A 193 -16.78 6.85 -8.71
C ILE A 193 -17.11 6.71 -10.19
N ALA A 194 -16.37 5.88 -10.92
CA ALA A 194 -16.61 5.64 -12.33
C ALA A 194 -18.01 5.04 -12.58
N GLN A 195 -18.43 4.05 -11.79
CA GLN A 195 -19.75 3.43 -11.91
C GLN A 195 -20.89 4.35 -11.44
N GLY A 196 -20.75 4.94 -10.25
CA GLY A 196 -21.83 5.72 -9.63
C GLY A 196 -22.07 7.07 -10.29
N ALA A 197 -21.00 7.81 -10.61
CA ALA A 197 -21.08 9.16 -11.17
C ALA A 197 -20.81 9.21 -12.69
N GLN A 198 -20.52 8.07 -13.32
CA GLN A 198 -20.24 7.96 -14.75
C GLN A 198 -19.06 8.85 -15.17
N HIS A 199 -18.00 8.87 -14.37
CA HIS A 199 -16.75 9.60 -14.66
C HIS A 199 -15.74 8.73 -15.42
N ARG A 200 -14.74 9.39 -16.01
CA ARG A 200 -13.56 8.75 -16.59
C ARG A 200 -12.42 8.96 -15.63
N VAL A 201 -11.87 7.88 -15.09
CA VAL A 201 -10.80 7.96 -14.11
C VAL A 201 -9.52 7.41 -14.74
N ALA A 202 -8.55 8.28 -14.99
CA ALA A 202 -7.22 7.89 -15.45
C ALA A 202 -6.30 7.74 -14.23
N VAL A 203 -5.68 6.57 -14.08
CA VAL A 203 -4.84 6.26 -12.92
C VAL A 203 -3.40 6.03 -13.39
N LEU A 204 -2.48 6.82 -12.83
CA LEU A 204 -1.05 6.62 -13.00
C LEU A 204 -0.55 5.61 -11.96
N ILE A 205 0.15 4.59 -12.43
CA ILE A 205 0.66 3.49 -11.63
C ILE A 205 2.19 3.45 -11.70
N GLU A 206 2.84 3.36 -10.54
CA GLU A 206 4.25 3.00 -10.43
C GLU A 206 4.37 1.56 -9.93
N THR A 207 5.00 0.68 -10.72
CA THR A 207 5.12 -0.74 -10.42
C THR A 207 6.47 -1.29 -10.90
N PRO A 208 7.09 -2.24 -10.17
CA PRO A 208 8.29 -2.94 -10.65
C PRO A 208 8.00 -3.94 -11.78
N ALA A 209 6.72 -4.28 -12.01
CA ALA A 209 6.28 -5.31 -12.97
C ALA A 209 5.20 -4.74 -13.93
N PRO A 210 5.55 -3.81 -14.84
CA PRO A 210 4.59 -3.19 -15.75
C PRO A 210 3.88 -4.20 -16.68
N GLU A 211 4.49 -5.34 -16.95
CA GLU A 211 3.94 -6.39 -17.79
C GLU A 211 2.76 -7.16 -17.17
N THR A 212 2.61 -7.15 -15.84
CA THR A 212 1.48 -7.76 -15.10
C THR A 212 0.58 -6.74 -14.41
N MET A 213 0.75 -5.45 -14.75
CA MET A 213 0.10 -4.34 -14.06
C MET A 213 -1.44 -4.44 -14.06
N PHE A 214 -2.04 -4.85 -15.17
CA PHE A 214 -3.51 -4.95 -15.28
C PHE A 214 -4.06 -6.08 -14.41
N GLU A 215 -3.37 -7.23 -14.40
CA GLU A 215 -3.73 -8.38 -13.58
C GLU A 215 -3.55 -8.05 -12.08
N ASP A 216 -2.52 -7.29 -11.73
CA ASP A 216 -2.30 -6.81 -10.36
C ASP A 216 -3.39 -5.83 -9.91
N ILE A 217 -3.82 -4.90 -10.77
CA ILE A 217 -4.91 -3.96 -10.47
C ILE A 217 -6.24 -4.69 -10.31
N GLN A 218 -6.51 -5.67 -11.17
CA GLN A 218 -7.70 -6.50 -11.03
C GLN A 218 -7.68 -7.25 -9.69
N LEU A 219 -6.56 -7.87 -9.33
CA LEU A 219 -6.38 -8.54 -8.04
C LEU A 219 -6.62 -7.59 -6.86
N MET A 220 -6.11 -6.35 -6.95
CA MET A 220 -6.25 -5.35 -5.89
C MET A 220 -7.71 -4.95 -5.67
N VAL A 221 -8.45 -4.63 -6.74
CA VAL A 221 -9.88 -4.29 -6.65
C VAL A 221 -10.68 -5.48 -6.11
N ALA A 222 -10.42 -6.69 -6.63
CA ALA A 222 -11.05 -7.92 -6.17
C ALA A 222 -10.82 -8.19 -4.68
N SER A 223 -9.67 -7.78 -4.14
CA SER A 223 -9.28 -8.07 -2.76
C SER A 223 -9.97 -7.20 -1.70
N VAL A 224 -10.56 -6.06 -2.10
CA VAL A 224 -11.17 -5.08 -1.18
C VAL A 224 -12.67 -4.85 -1.44
N GLN A 225 -13.20 -5.26 -2.59
CA GLN A 225 -14.64 -5.15 -2.87
C GLN A 225 -15.47 -6.09 -1.98
N ALA A 226 -16.70 -5.71 -1.65
CA ALA A 226 -17.62 -6.60 -0.96
C ALA A 226 -18.08 -7.72 -1.91
N GLU A 227 -18.45 -8.89 -1.39
CA GLU A 227 -18.88 -10.04 -2.22
C GLU A 227 -20.08 -9.75 -3.15
N GLU A 228 -20.88 -8.73 -2.82
CA GLU A 228 -22.06 -8.31 -3.60
C GLU A 228 -21.75 -7.17 -4.59
N ASP A 229 -20.55 -6.56 -4.53
CA ASP A 229 -20.15 -5.46 -5.39
C ASP A 229 -19.43 -5.98 -6.65
N ASP A 230 -19.82 -5.48 -7.82
CA ASP A 230 -19.19 -5.80 -9.11
C ASP A 230 -18.30 -4.64 -9.60
N CYS A 231 -17.46 -4.12 -8.70
CA CYS A 231 -16.61 -2.96 -8.97
C CYS A 231 -15.58 -3.23 -10.07
N GLU A 232 -15.15 -4.48 -10.25
CA GLU A 232 -14.26 -4.90 -11.33
C GLU A 232 -14.77 -4.54 -12.72
N THR A 233 -16.09 -4.48 -12.95
CA THR A 233 -16.63 -4.06 -14.26
C THR A 233 -16.34 -2.60 -14.62
N ALA A 234 -15.94 -1.78 -13.65
CA ALA A 234 -15.49 -0.41 -13.89
C ALA A 234 -14.10 -0.35 -14.54
N LEU A 235 -13.31 -1.42 -14.46
CA LEU A 235 -11.97 -1.49 -15.03
C LEU A 235 -12.08 -1.67 -16.55
N LEU A 236 -11.86 -0.60 -17.32
CA LEU A 236 -12.18 -0.58 -18.75
C LEU A 236 -10.97 -0.68 -19.67
N GLY A 237 -9.81 -0.15 -19.29
CA GLY A 237 -8.65 -0.28 -20.16
C GLY A 237 -7.45 0.59 -19.81
N LEU A 238 -6.80 1.13 -20.83
CA LEU A 238 -5.50 1.79 -20.71
C LEU A 238 -5.52 3.21 -21.29
N VAL A 239 -4.68 4.09 -20.73
CA VAL A 239 -4.34 5.38 -21.33
C VAL A 239 -3.13 5.18 -22.22
N ALA A 240 -3.32 5.33 -23.53
CA ALA A 240 -2.27 5.11 -24.53
C ALA A 240 -1.29 6.28 -24.55
N ALA A 241 -0.12 6.07 -25.18
CA ALA A 241 0.95 7.07 -25.23
C ALA A 241 0.54 8.38 -25.93
N ASP A 242 -0.47 8.33 -26.80
CA ASP A 242 -1.07 9.48 -27.48
C ASP A 242 -2.24 10.12 -26.70
N GLY A 243 -2.47 9.69 -25.46
CA GLY A 243 -3.55 10.20 -24.61
C GLY A 243 -4.91 9.56 -24.86
N GLN A 244 -5.03 8.62 -25.79
CA GLN A 244 -6.32 7.98 -26.07
C GLN A 244 -6.70 6.97 -24.98
N LEU A 245 -7.96 7.02 -24.53
CA LEU A 245 -8.55 6.04 -23.62
C LEU A 245 -9.00 4.81 -24.41
N GLN A 246 -8.21 3.75 -24.37
CA GLN A 246 -8.44 2.51 -25.14
C GLN A 246 -9.05 1.42 -24.27
N LEU A 247 -10.14 0.82 -24.74
CA LEU A 247 -10.77 -0.32 -24.08
C LEU A 247 -9.88 -1.56 -24.17
N ARG A 248 -9.83 -2.32 -23.09
CA ARG A 248 -9.11 -3.58 -22.98
C ARG A 248 -10.08 -4.67 -22.52
N GLN A 249 -10.31 -5.68 -23.38
CA GLN A 249 -11.18 -6.81 -23.06
C GLN A 249 -10.49 -8.14 -23.40
N PRO A 250 -10.30 -9.06 -22.43
CA PRO A 250 -10.53 -8.87 -21.00
C PRO A 250 -9.59 -7.80 -20.40
N PHE A 251 -9.96 -7.18 -19.27
CA PHE A 251 -9.13 -6.16 -18.61
C PHE A 251 -7.79 -6.76 -18.14
N GLY A 252 -7.84 -7.81 -17.32
CA GLY A 252 -6.70 -8.67 -17.02
C GLY A 252 -6.58 -9.82 -18.03
N GLY A 253 -5.37 -10.09 -18.47
CA GLY A 253 -5.04 -11.25 -19.31
C GLY A 253 -4.63 -12.47 -18.49
N GLN A 254 -4.12 -13.49 -19.17
CA GLN A 254 -3.52 -14.64 -18.51
C GLN A 254 -2.17 -14.24 -17.91
N ARG A 255 -1.98 -14.51 -16.60
CA ARG A 255 -0.70 -14.28 -15.94
C ARG A 255 0.43 -15.10 -16.57
N PRO A 256 1.66 -14.54 -16.61
CA PRO A 256 2.81 -15.28 -17.10
C PRO A 256 3.12 -16.48 -16.20
N ILE A 257 3.52 -17.59 -16.81
CA ILE A 257 3.96 -18.76 -16.06
C ILE A 257 5.26 -18.41 -15.30
N PRO A 258 5.35 -18.68 -13.99
CA PRO A 258 6.55 -18.41 -13.20
C PRO A 258 7.81 -18.97 -13.84
N LYS A 259 8.80 -18.11 -14.03
CA LYS A 259 10.11 -18.53 -14.53
C LYS A 259 10.88 -19.21 -13.41
N LYS A 260 11.28 -20.46 -13.63
CA LYS A 260 12.21 -21.15 -12.72
C LYS A 260 13.63 -20.65 -12.98
N VAL A 261 14.06 -19.64 -12.23
CA VAL A 261 15.46 -19.20 -12.19
C VAL A 261 16.22 -20.19 -11.31
N ARG A 262 17.23 -20.87 -11.88
CA ARG A 262 18.12 -21.72 -11.09
C ARG A 262 19.06 -20.83 -10.29
N SER A 263 19.23 -21.14 -9.01
CA SER A 263 20.16 -20.40 -8.17
C SER A 263 21.59 -20.74 -8.60
N VAL A 264 22.37 -19.71 -8.93
CA VAL A 264 23.84 -19.83 -9.05
C VAL A 264 24.54 -19.71 -7.70
N ALA A 265 23.79 -19.42 -6.63
CA ALA A 265 24.35 -19.31 -5.29
C ALA A 265 24.72 -20.68 -4.72
N THR A 266 25.78 -20.70 -3.93
CA THR A 266 26.16 -21.86 -3.12
C THR A 266 25.69 -21.66 -1.68
N PRO A 267 25.55 -22.72 -0.87
CA PRO A 267 25.21 -22.58 0.56
C PRO A 267 26.39 -22.03 1.40
N ASP A 268 27.46 -21.52 0.78
CA ASP A 268 28.71 -21.24 1.47
C ASP A 268 28.65 -20.05 2.43
N ALA A 269 27.75 -19.09 2.19
CA ALA A 269 27.52 -18.00 3.13
C ALA A 269 26.89 -18.49 4.46
N ILE A 270 26.22 -19.65 4.46
CA ILE A 270 25.73 -20.27 5.70
C ILE A 270 26.92 -20.95 6.40
N PRO A 271 27.20 -20.58 7.68
CA PRO A 271 28.36 -21.12 8.39
C PRO A 271 28.37 -22.64 8.42
N ALA A 272 29.55 -23.22 8.22
CA ALA A 272 29.71 -24.68 8.14
C ALA A 272 29.22 -25.41 9.40
N SER A 273 29.31 -24.77 10.58
CA SER A 273 28.85 -25.33 11.85
C SER A 273 27.34 -25.61 11.90
N VAL A 274 26.54 -24.84 11.16
CA VAL A 274 25.07 -24.95 11.13
C VAL A 274 24.51 -25.50 9.82
N ARG A 275 25.31 -25.53 8.73
CA ARG A 275 24.86 -25.88 7.37
C ARG A 275 24.11 -27.21 7.30
N SER A 276 24.67 -28.28 7.87
CA SER A 276 24.04 -29.61 7.82
C SER A 276 22.71 -29.68 8.61
N GLN A 277 22.57 -28.88 9.67
CA GLN A 277 21.33 -28.80 10.43
C GLN A 277 20.25 -28.03 9.65
N MET A 278 20.66 -26.92 9.02
CA MET A 278 19.81 -26.14 8.11
C MET A 278 19.33 -27.00 6.93
N GLU A 279 20.22 -27.75 6.27
CA GLU A 279 19.87 -28.65 5.16
C GLU A 279 18.81 -29.66 5.60
N ARG A 280 19.01 -30.29 6.76
CA ARG A 280 18.09 -31.32 7.28
C ARG A 280 16.69 -30.77 7.55
N VAL A 281 16.57 -29.56 8.12
CA VAL A 281 15.26 -29.00 8.47
C VAL A 281 14.54 -28.41 7.25
N ILE A 282 15.29 -27.92 6.26
CA ILE A 282 14.75 -27.32 5.03
C ILE A 282 14.34 -28.40 4.01
N THR A 283 15.03 -29.52 3.97
CA THR A 283 14.78 -30.59 2.99
C THR A 283 13.31 -31.03 3.03
N GLY A 284 12.65 -30.98 1.88
CA GLY A 284 11.25 -31.37 1.72
C GLY A 284 10.22 -30.36 2.25
N GLN A 285 10.65 -29.23 2.85
CA GLN A 285 9.73 -28.16 3.21
C GLN A 285 9.40 -27.30 1.99
N THR A 286 8.11 -27.10 1.73
CA THR A 286 7.61 -26.23 0.65
C THR A 286 6.93 -24.97 1.16
N ALA A 287 6.62 -24.91 2.46
CA ALA A 287 5.92 -23.81 3.09
C ALA A 287 6.44 -23.55 4.51
N GLY A 288 6.37 -22.29 4.95
CA GLY A 288 6.82 -21.83 6.26
C GLY A 288 7.77 -20.61 6.16
N LEU A 289 8.40 -20.27 7.28
CA LEU A 289 9.28 -19.09 7.39
C LEU A 289 10.74 -19.49 7.60
N LEU A 290 11.63 -18.85 6.83
CA LEU A 290 13.08 -18.88 7.03
C LEU A 290 13.58 -17.47 7.32
N LEU A 291 14.01 -17.25 8.56
CA LEU A 291 14.41 -15.93 9.04
C LEU A 291 15.93 -15.89 9.23
N LEU A 292 16.60 -14.98 8.54
CA LEU A 292 18.05 -14.90 8.49
C LEU A 292 18.52 -13.54 8.97
N GLY A 293 19.53 -13.53 9.83
CA GLY A 293 20.04 -12.32 10.46
C GLY A 293 21.55 -12.20 10.42
N SER A 294 22.02 -10.96 10.35
CA SER A 294 23.43 -10.63 10.42
C SER A 294 23.69 -9.49 11.41
N SER A 295 24.85 -9.52 12.05
CA SER A 295 25.38 -8.41 12.85
C SER A 295 25.82 -7.21 12.00
N GLU A 296 25.90 -7.37 10.68
CA GLU A 296 26.33 -6.30 9.79
C GLU A 296 25.18 -5.34 9.46
N VAL A 297 25.46 -4.04 9.58
CA VAL A 297 24.52 -2.98 9.23
C VAL A 297 24.73 -2.62 7.76
N ARG A 298 23.91 -3.19 6.88
CA ARG A 298 23.87 -2.88 5.44
C ARG A 298 22.45 -2.53 5.00
N ASP A 299 22.31 -1.89 3.83
CA ASP A 299 21.00 -1.59 3.24
C ASP A 299 20.15 -2.85 3.02
N HIS A 300 20.79 -3.98 2.69
CA HIS A 300 20.20 -5.32 2.61
C HIS A 300 20.85 -6.26 3.62
N ALA A 301 20.35 -6.25 4.85
CA ALA A 301 20.92 -7.07 5.92
C ALA A 301 20.73 -8.57 5.64
N ALA A 302 21.75 -9.37 5.97
CA ALA A 302 21.77 -10.83 5.80
C ALA A 302 21.52 -11.33 4.35
N ILE A 303 21.67 -10.47 3.34
CA ILE A 303 21.30 -10.80 1.96
C ILE A 303 22.11 -11.97 1.36
N GLU A 304 23.37 -12.13 1.77
CA GLU A 304 24.20 -13.29 1.39
C GLU A 304 23.67 -14.59 1.99
N LEU A 305 23.13 -14.54 3.22
CA LEU A 305 22.48 -15.70 3.85
C LEU A 305 21.18 -16.04 3.11
N VAL A 306 20.40 -15.04 2.71
CA VAL A 306 19.19 -15.22 1.88
C VAL A 306 19.57 -15.91 0.58
N ALA A 307 20.60 -15.42 -0.13
CA ALA A 307 21.08 -16.04 -1.36
C ALA A 307 21.51 -17.50 -1.16
N ALA A 308 22.23 -17.80 -0.08
CA ALA A 308 22.60 -19.18 0.27
C ALA A 308 21.38 -20.05 0.57
N ALA A 309 20.38 -19.55 1.30
CA ALA A 309 19.14 -20.28 1.57
C ALA A 309 18.32 -20.56 0.30
N LEU A 310 18.43 -19.72 -0.75
CA LEU A 310 17.80 -20.00 -2.04
C LEU A 310 18.33 -21.27 -2.70
N SER A 311 19.64 -21.55 -2.57
CA SER A 311 20.24 -22.78 -3.10
C SER A 311 19.69 -24.03 -2.39
N MET A 312 19.36 -23.90 -1.10
CA MET A 312 18.86 -25.00 -0.26
C MET A 312 17.36 -25.26 -0.43
N THR A 313 16.65 -24.37 -1.14
CA THR A 313 15.18 -24.37 -1.21
C THR A 313 14.65 -24.53 -2.64
N GLU A 314 15.49 -24.93 -3.60
CA GLU A 314 15.11 -25.09 -5.01
C GLU A 314 13.96 -26.10 -5.23
N HIS A 315 13.82 -27.10 -4.36
CA HIS A 315 12.73 -28.07 -4.42
C HIS A 315 11.36 -27.46 -4.16
N ALA A 316 11.29 -26.31 -3.47
CA ALA A 316 10.03 -25.63 -3.13
C ALA A 316 9.44 -24.79 -4.29
N GLY A 317 10.05 -24.82 -5.48
CA GLY A 317 9.46 -24.22 -6.68
C GLY A 317 10.10 -22.89 -7.12
N PRO A 318 9.39 -22.10 -7.95
CA PRO A 318 9.88 -20.82 -8.45
C PRO A 318 9.89 -19.77 -7.34
N VAL A 319 10.86 -18.85 -7.42
CA VAL A 319 11.07 -17.78 -6.43
C VAL A 319 10.94 -16.40 -7.06
N ALA A 320 10.32 -15.49 -6.31
CA ALA A 320 10.28 -14.06 -6.61
C ALA A 320 10.82 -13.25 -5.43
N ARG A 321 11.30 -12.04 -5.71
CA ARG A 321 11.60 -11.03 -4.69
C ARG A 321 10.48 -9.99 -4.67
N ILE A 322 10.08 -9.56 -3.48
CA ILE A 322 8.99 -8.60 -3.30
C ILE A 322 9.56 -7.20 -3.09
N MET A 323 8.98 -6.21 -3.79
CA MET A 323 9.33 -4.81 -3.60
C MET A 323 8.83 -4.32 -2.25
N PRO A 324 9.71 -3.94 -1.32
CA PRO A 324 9.28 -3.49 0.00
C PRO A 324 8.52 -2.17 -0.05
N ARG A 325 9.08 -1.22 -0.81
CA ARG A 325 8.59 0.13 -0.98
C ARG A 325 9.28 0.78 -2.19
N HIS A 326 8.68 1.83 -2.74
CA HIS A 326 9.38 2.73 -3.64
C HIS A 326 10.45 3.54 -2.89
N ARG A 327 11.64 3.65 -3.49
CA ARG A 327 12.78 4.40 -2.94
C ARG A 327 13.08 5.63 -3.79
N SER A 328 13.51 6.70 -3.14
CA SER A 328 14.13 7.84 -3.83
C SER A 328 15.46 7.48 -4.53
N THR A 329 16.06 6.35 -4.17
CA THR A 329 17.29 5.80 -4.78
C THR A 329 17.09 4.36 -5.24
N PRO A 330 16.41 4.13 -6.39
CA PRO A 330 16.07 2.79 -6.88
C PRO A 330 17.27 1.88 -7.15
N ALA A 331 18.44 2.47 -7.44
CA ALA A 331 19.69 1.73 -7.64
C ALA A 331 20.06 0.85 -6.43
N LYS A 332 19.61 1.20 -5.21
CA LYS A 332 19.84 0.40 -4.01
C LYS A 332 19.17 -0.96 -4.09
N ASP A 333 18.01 -1.10 -4.75
CA ASP A 333 17.30 -2.39 -4.85
C ASP A 333 18.06 -3.42 -5.71
N TRP A 334 19.09 -2.98 -6.43
CA TRP A 334 19.98 -3.82 -7.24
C TRP A 334 21.33 -4.10 -6.56
N GLN A 335 21.60 -3.51 -5.39
CA GLN A 335 22.82 -3.76 -4.60
C GLN A 335 22.70 -5.06 -3.78
N VAL A 336 22.40 -6.17 -4.45
CA VAL A 336 22.22 -7.50 -3.88
C VAL A 336 23.05 -8.52 -4.68
N PRO A 337 23.27 -9.76 -4.19
CA PRO A 337 23.97 -10.79 -4.96
C PRO A 337 23.29 -11.06 -6.31
N GLN A 338 24.08 -11.44 -7.33
CA GLN A 338 23.57 -11.69 -8.69
C GLN A 338 22.40 -12.70 -8.71
N SER A 339 22.48 -13.76 -7.90
CA SER A 339 21.42 -14.77 -7.75
C SER A 339 20.08 -14.20 -7.27
N ILE A 340 20.08 -13.03 -6.62
CA ILE A 340 18.88 -12.31 -6.21
C ILE A 340 18.50 -11.23 -7.24
N GLN A 341 19.48 -10.58 -7.89
CA GLN A 341 19.21 -9.60 -8.95
C GLN A 341 18.45 -10.21 -10.14
N GLU A 342 18.73 -11.47 -10.48
CA GLU A 342 18.10 -12.18 -11.60
C GLU A 342 16.65 -12.63 -11.33
N LEU A 343 16.17 -12.48 -10.09
CA LEU A 343 14.82 -12.90 -9.72
C LEU A 343 13.76 -11.90 -10.18
N PRO A 344 12.56 -12.36 -10.56
CA PRO A 344 11.40 -11.48 -10.78
C PRO A 344 11.16 -10.57 -9.58
N PHE A 345 10.99 -9.27 -9.82
CA PHE A 345 10.71 -8.27 -8.80
C PHE A 345 9.24 -7.87 -8.85
N LEU A 346 8.46 -8.39 -7.91
CA LEU A 346 7.01 -8.27 -7.91
C LEU A 346 6.54 -7.27 -6.84
N PRO A 347 5.37 -6.63 -7.04
CA PRO A 347 4.92 -5.56 -6.15
C PRO A 347 4.56 -6.06 -4.74
N SER A 348 4.00 -7.26 -4.58
CA SER A 348 3.51 -7.78 -3.30
C SER A 348 3.54 -9.31 -3.21
N LEU A 349 3.41 -9.84 -1.99
CA LEU A 349 3.19 -11.27 -1.75
C LEU A 349 1.92 -11.78 -2.43
N GLU A 350 0.86 -10.98 -2.41
CA GLU A 350 -0.42 -11.26 -3.06
C GLU A 350 -0.25 -11.46 -4.56
N SER A 351 0.41 -10.50 -5.23
CA SER A 351 0.72 -10.60 -6.66
C SER A 351 1.54 -11.85 -6.93
N ALA A 352 2.64 -12.05 -6.20
CA ALA A 352 3.52 -13.21 -6.38
C ALA A 352 2.78 -14.55 -6.20
N TYR A 353 1.92 -14.65 -5.19
CA TYR A 353 1.12 -15.84 -4.93
C TYR A 353 0.16 -16.14 -6.08
N ASP A 354 -0.53 -15.11 -6.58
CA ASP A 354 -1.49 -15.19 -7.67
C ASP A 354 -0.82 -15.55 -9.01
N GLN A 355 0.42 -15.11 -9.26
CA GLN A 355 1.19 -15.59 -10.43
C GLN A 355 1.67 -17.03 -10.29
N GLY A 356 1.61 -17.64 -9.10
CA GLY A 356 2.04 -19.02 -8.86
C GLY A 356 3.45 -19.16 -8.26
N TYR A 357 4.07 -18.08 -7.78
CA TYR A 357 5.30 -18.20 -6.98
C TYR A 357 4.96 -18.80 -5.62
N ARG A 358 5.84 -19.69 -5.13
CA ARG A 358 5.70 -20.37 -3.83
C ARG A 358 6.92 -20.21 -2.93
N ARG A 359 7.94 -19.51 -3.43
CA ARG A 359 9.06 -19.01 -2.63
C ARG A 359 9.12 -17.51 -2.80
N MET A 360 9.19 -16.77 -1.71
CA MET A 360 9.13 -15.31 -1.77
C MET A 360 10.16 -14.72 -0.83
N ILE A 361 11.01 -13.84 -1.36
CA ILE A 361 11.92 -13.03 -0.56
C ILE A 361 11.17 -11.76 -0.17
N PHE A 362 10.96 -11.57 1.13
CA PHE A 362 10.24 -10.42 1.66
C PHE A 362 11.11 -9.58 2.62
N ALA A 363 10.72 -8.33 2.82
CA ALA A 363 11.37 -7.43 3.75
C ALA A 363 10.49 -7.26 5.00
N PRO A 364 10.94 -7.70 6.18
CA PRO A 364 10.04 -7.76 7.34
C PRO A 364 9.53 -6.41 7.84
N SER A 365 10.23 -5.31 7.53
CA SER A 365 9.80 -3.96 7.93
C SER A 365 8.60 -3.42 7.16
N TYR A 366 8.12 -4.13 6.14
CA TYR A 366 7.05 -3.69 5.24
C TYR A 366 5.97 -4.75 5.02
N THR A 367 6.11 -5.93 5.63
CA THR A 367 5.18 -7.04 5.44
C THR A 367 4.43 -7.31 6.74
N PRO A 368 3.12 -7.06 6.80
CA PRO A 368 2.30 -7.36 7.97
C PRO A 368 2.34 -8.84 8.37
N SER A 369 2.34 -9.12 9.67
CA SER A 369 2.33 -10.47 10.22
C SER A 369 1.12 -11.29 9.76
N GLU A 370 -0.01 -10.64 9.51
CA GLU A 370 -1.23 -11.25 8.99
C GLU A 370 -1.01 -11.87 7.59
N LEU A 371 -0.23 -11.21 6.72
CA LEU A 371 0.14 -11.77 5.42
C LEU A 371 1.14 -12.92 5.54
N LEU A 372 2.10 -12.81 6.47
CA LEU A 372 3.02 -13.91 6.75
C LEU A 372 2.25 -15.16 7.19
N MET A 373 1.29 -15.00 8.10
CA MET A 373 0.40 -16.09 8.51
C MET A 373 -0.38 -16.66 7.33
N ARG A 374 -1.02 -15.82 6.53
CA ARG A 374 -1.82 -16.24 5.37
C ARG A 374 -1.01 -17.05 4.36
N PHE A 375 0.17 -16.57 3.98
CA PHE A 375 0.93 -17.18 2.89
C PHE A 375 1.89 -18.28 3.34
N SER A 376 2.31 -18.31 4.60
CA SER A 376 3.24 -19.34 5.10
C SER A 376 2.67 -20.77 5.11
N ASP A 377 1.38 -20.96 4.84
CA ASP A 377 0.73 -22.27 4.76
C ASP A 377 0.99 -22.98 3.42
N ASP A 378 1.19 -22.20 2.36
CA ASP A 378 1.43 -22.72 1.00
C ASP A 378 2.76 -22.20 0.41
N CYS A 379 3.36 -21.17 1.00
CA CYS A 379 4.58 -20.54 0.52
C CYS A 379 5.73 -20.63 1.53
N LEU A 380 6.94 -20.77 0.99
CA LEU A 380 8.17 -20.59 1.73
C LEU A 380 8.58 -19.11 1.67
N LEU A 381 8.41 -18.41 2.80
CA LEU A 381 8.78 -17.01 2.92
C LEU A 381 10.18 -16.90 3.53
N ILE A 382 11.06 -16.18 2.85
CA ILE A 382 12.48 -16.07 3.21
C ILE A 382 12.78 -14.59 3.45
N SER A 383 13.40 -14.26 4.58
CA SER A 383 13.80 -12.88 4.86
C SER A 383 15.21 -12.77 5.41
N GLY A 384 15.82 -11.63 5.08
CA GLY A 384 17.05 -11.14 5.69
C GLY A 384 16.75 -9.93 6.55
N THR A 385 17.32 -9.86 7.76
CA THR A 385 17.19 -8.72 8.66
C THR A 385 18.50 -8.42 9.39
N TYR A 386 18.57 -7.23 9.97
CA TYR A 386 19.57 -6.94 10.99
C TYR A 386 19.19 -7.65 12.30
N GLY A 387 20.19 -8.14 13.02
CA GLY A 387 20.01 -8.95 14.22
C GLY A 387 20.84 -10.23 14.12
N SER A 388 21.47 -10.63 15.21
CA SER A 388 22.43 -11.74 15.18
C SER A 388 22.21 -12.79 16.26
N GLY A 389 21.27 -12.54 17.18
CA GLY A 389 20.66 -13.55 18.06
C GLY A 389 19.30 -13.99 17.53
N VAL A 390 18.88 -15.22 17.84
CA VAL A 390 17.59 -15.77 17.41
C VAL A 390 16.41 -14.87 17.80
N ASP A 391 16.43 -14.34 19.00
CA ASP A 391 15.44 -13.40 19.54
C ASP A 391 15.46 -12.05 18.82
N GLU A 392 16.64 -11.48 18.57
CA GLU A 392 16.78 -10.24 17.80
C GLU A 392 16.25 -10.38 16.37
N VAL A 393 16.55 -11.52 15.71
CA VAL A 393 16.11 -11.81 14.35
C VAL A 393 14.61 -12.02 14.30
N PHE A 394 14.06 -12.81 15.22
CA PHE A 394 12.62 -12.99 15.35
C PHE A 394 11.93 -11.63 15.54
N MET A 395 12.42 -10.80 16.45
CA MET A 395 11.82 -9.48 16.72
C MET A 395 11.90 -8.53 15.54
N SER A 396 13.02 -8.52 14.85
CA SER A 396 13.17 -7.68 13.67
C SER A 396 12.28 -8.15 12.52
N ALA A 397 11.99 -9.46 12.47
CA ALA A 397 11.06 -10.03 11.50
C ALA A 397 9.59 -9.66 11.77
N LEU A 398 9.24 -9.23 12.98
CA LEU A 398 7.86 -8.92 13.41
C LEU A 398 7.59 -7.44 13.66
N ARG A 399 8.51 -6.58 13.24
CA ARG A 399 8.46 -5.15 13.55
C ARG A 399 7.26 -4.43 12.94
N PHE A 400 6.67 -4.98 11.86
CA PHE A 400 5.58 -4.37 11.12
C PHE A 400 4.32 -5.25 11.19
N GLY A 401 3.24 -4.72 11.78
CA GLY A 401 2.00 -5.44 12.01
C GLY A 401 1.58 -5.44 13.47
N SER A 402 0.34 -5.87 13.73
CA SER A 402 -0.13 -6.01 15.10
C SER A 402 0.42 -7.32 15.69
N LEU A 403 1.00 -7.27 16.90
CA LEU A 403 1.58 -8.43 17.59
C LEU A 403 0.51 -9.41 18.13
N ARG A 404 -0.66 -9.49 17.48
CA ARG A 404 -1.81 -10.21 18.02
C ARG A 404 -1.68 -11.74 17.91
N ASN A 405 -0.83 -12.25 17.01
CA ASN A 405 -0.71 -13.68 16.68
C ASN A 405 0.75 -14.20 16.63
N GLU A 406 1.67 -13.63 17.42
CA GLU A 406 3.11 -14.00 17.40
C GLU A 406 3.37 -15.49 17.63
N GLY A 407 2.57 -16.07 18.52
CA GLY A 407 2.64 -17.47 18.85
C GLY A 407 2.32 -18.41 17.68
N ASP A 408 1.26 -18.09 16.93
CA ASP A 408 0.86 -18.89 15.76
C ASP A 408 1.93 -18.81 14.67
N LEU A 409 2.60 -17.67 14.56
CA LEU A 409 3.68 -17.48 13.60
C LEU A 409 4.93 -18.27 13.97
N LEU A 410 5.26 -18.41 15.26
CA LEU A 410 6.35 -19.27 15.71
C LEU A 410 6.18 -20.72 15.22
N ALA A 411 4.94 -21.22 15.17
CA ALA A 411 4.65 -22.56 14.64
C ALA A 411 4.93 -22.69 13.14
N ARG A 412 4.94 -21.57 12.39
CA ARG A 412 5.25 -21.51 10.95
C ARG A 412 6.75 -21.39 10.66
N ILE A 413 7.57 -21.09 11.67
CA ILE A 413 9.02 -20.95 11.51
C ILE A 413 9.67 -22.31 11.32
N ILE A 414 10.40 -22.45 10.22
CA ILE A 414 11.25 -23.61 9.94
C ILE A 414 12.60 -23.45 10.65
N ALA A 415 13.22 -22.27 10.50
CA ALA A 415 14.48 -21.94 11.14
C ALA A 415 14.66 -20.43 11.32
N ILE A 416 15.41 -20.05 12.35
CA ILE A 416 15.94 -18.71 12.56
C ILE A 416 17.44 -18.83 12.71
N LEU A 417 18.20 -18.16 11.85
CA LEU A 417 19.66 -18.15 11.89
C LEU A 417 20.17 -16.72 12.03
N GLY A 418 20.82 -16.43 13.16
CA GLY A 418 21.61 -15.21 13.35
C GLY A 418 23.10 -15.49 13.17
N VAL A 419 23.81 -14.65 12.43
CA VAL A 419 25.26 -14.78 12.22
C VAL A 419 25.99 -13.51 12.69
N LYS A 420 27.04 -13.71 13.47
CA LYS A 420 27.96 -12.67 13.95
C LYS A 420 29.29 -12.81 13.21
N ASN A 421 29.72 -11.73 12.56
CA ASN A 421 31.03 -11.67 11.89
C ASN A 421 32.02 -10.95 12.80
N ILE A 422 33.13 -11.60 13.13
CA ILE A 422 34.14 -11.11 14.08
C ILE A 422 35.52 -11.20 13.42
N PRO A 423 36.32 -10.12 13.42
CA PRO A 423 37.72 -10.21 12.99
C PRO A 423 38.50 -11.17 13.89
N GLY A 424 39.16 -12.15 13.27
CA GLY A 424 40.02 -13.13 13.90
C GLY A 424 41.44 -13.12 13.33
N VAL A 425 42.28 -14.04 13.80
CA VAL A 425 43.70 -14.12 13.44
C VAL A 425 43.88 -14.48 11.95
N ASP A 426 43.08 -15.40 11.42
CA ASP A 426 43.15 -15.90 10.04
C ASP A 426 42.04 -15.33 9.13
N GLY A 427 41.53 -14.13 9.45
CA GLY A 427 40.44 -13.47 8.72
C GLY A 427 39.16 -13.37 9.55
N THR A 428 38.01 -13.32 8.89
CA THR A 428 36.72 -13.18 9.60
C THR A 428 36.24 -14.53 10.13
N ALA A 429 36.05 -14.63 11.45
CA ALA A 429 35.38 -15.74 12.09
C ALA A 429 33.87 -15.49 12.16
N THR A 430 33.08 -16.55 12.00
CA THR A 430 31.62 -16.50 12.08
C THR A 430 31.13 -17.24 13.32
N VAL A 431 30.21 -16.64 14.07
CA VAL A 431 29.51 -17.26 15.19
C VAL A 431 28.02 -17.31 14.88
N SER A 432 27.40 -18.46 15.07
CA SER A 432 26.02 -18.75 14.71
C SER A 432 25.12 -18.85 15.94
N ASP A 433 23.88 -18.36 15.81
CA ASP A 433 22.78 -18.64 16.72
C ASP A 433 21.65 -19.25 15.90
N LEU A 434 21.29 -20.51 16.16
CA LEU A 434 20.34 -21.25 15.35
C LEU A 434 19.18 -21.75 16.20
N TYR A 435 17.97 -21.42 15.78
CA TYR A 435 16.75 -22.10 16.16
C TYR A 435 16.24 -22.92 14.97
N VAL A 436 15.79 -24.14 15.24
CA VAL A 436 15.11 -25.00 14.26
C VAL A 436 13.78 -25.45 14.85
N ARG A 437 12.77 -25.58 13.98
CA ARG A 437 11.46 -26.07 14.37
C ARG A 437 11.56 -27.43 15.03
N GLN A 438 10.90 -27.57 16.17
CA GLN A 438 10.78 -28.86 16.85
C GLN A 438 9.77 -29.76 16.11
N GLN A 439 10.06 -31.05 16.01
CA GLN A 439 9.15 -32.01 15.37
C GLN A 439 7.88 -32.29 16.20
N LYS A 440 7.93 -32.01 17.51
CA LYS A 440 6.78 -32.15 18.40
C LYS A 440 6.02 -30.83 18.49
N PRO A 441 4.67 -30.87 18.45
CA PRO A 441 3.85 -29.70 18.74
C PRO A 441 4.26 -29.10 20.08
N MET A 442 4.56 -27.80 20.08
CA MET A 442 4.91 -27.06 21.29
C MET A 442 3.69 -26.25 21.72
N ALA A 443 3.43 -26.22 23.04
CA ALA A 443 2.47 -25.27 23.57
C ALA A 443 3.04 -23.87 23.33
N VAL A 444 2.33 -23.10 22.51
CA VAL A 444 2.73 -21.75 22.13
C VAL A 444 2.37 -20.81 23.28
N PRO A 445 3.34 -20.06 23.84
CA PRO A 445 3.04 -19.10 24.90
C PRO A 445 2.18 -17.95 24.41
N THR A 446 1.29 -17.46 25.28
CA THR A 446 0.44 -16.29 25.00
C THR A 446 1.12 -14.97 25.35
N LYS A 447 2.16 -15.00 26.19
CA LYS A 447 2.97 -13.83 26.53
C LYS A 447 4.21 -13.77 25.67
N PHE A 448 4.54 -12.56 25.26
CA PHE A 448 5.71 -12.28 24.45
C PHE A 448 7.02 -12.67 25.15
N GLU A 449 7.16 -12.38 26.46
CA GLU A 449 8.37 -12.73 27.22
C GLU A 449 8.60 -14.25 27.25
N ASP A 450 7.54 -15.03 27.49
CA ASP A 450 7.59 -16.49 27.51
C ASP A 450 7.99 -17.06 26.13
N LEU A 451 7.62 -16.37 25.04
CA LEU A 451 8.00 -16.73 23.68
C LEU A 451 9.51 -16.53 23.47
N ILE A 452 10.08 -15.41 23.92
CA ILE A 452 11.53 -15.17 23.85
C ILE A 452 12.30 -16.20 24.67
N GLU A 453 11.85 -16.51 25.88
CA GLU A 453 12.46 -17.57 26.72
C GLU A 453 12.43 -18.93 26.01
N LEU A 454 11.30 -19.27 25.38
CA LEU A 454 11.14 -20.50 24.63
C LEU A 454 12.09 -20.56 23.42
N LEU A 455 12.20 -19.47 22.64
CA LEU A 455 13.15 -19.37 21.53
C LEU A 455 14.57 -19.59 22.02
N GLN A 456 14.98 -18.90 23.09
CA GLN A 456 16.33 -18.99 23.65
C GLN A 456 16.63 -20.39 24.22
N ALA A 457 15.64 -21.05 24.83
CA ALA A 457 15.77 -22.39 25.39
C ALA A 457 15.93 -23.48 24.31
N HIS A 458 15.26 -23.33 23.17
CA HIS A 458 15.20 -24.33 22.09
C HIS A 458 16.16 -24.06 20.93
N ARG A 459 17.19 -23.24 21.15
CA ARG A 459 18.27 -23.05 20.19
C ARG A 459 19.04 -24.36 19.98
N ALA A 460 19.18 -24.76 18.72
CA ALA A 460 19.97 -25.92 18.31
C ALA A 460 21.48 -25.62 18.34
N VAL A 461 21.86 -24.37 18.06
CA VAL A 461 23.22 -23.87 18.24
C VAL A 461 23.14 -22.55 18.98
N ARG A 462 23.94 -22.40 20.03
CA ARG A 462 24.00 -21.19 20.85
C ARG A 462 25.26 -20.43 20.52
N TRP A 463 25.13 -19.16 20.17
CA TRP A 463 26.28 -18.33 19.85
C TRP A 463 27.29 -18.23 21.00
N GLN A 464 26.84 -18.34 22.25
CA GLN A 464 27.70 -18.33 23.44
C GLN A 464 28.72 -19.47 23.43
N ASP A 465 28.29 -20.66 23.01
CA ASP A 465 29.13 -21.87 23.03
C ASP A 465 30.19 -21.79 21.94
N GLU A 466 29.80 -21.42 20.71
CA GLU A 466 30.74 -21.21 19.59
C GLU A 466 31.73 -20.07 19.87
N MET A 467 31.25 -18.93 20.41
CA MET A 467 32.13 -17.82 20.75
C MET A 467 33.15 -18.21 21.84
N GLY A 468 32.71 -18.95 22.87
CA GLY A 468 33.58 -19.45 23.92
C GLY A 468 34.68 -20.38 23.39
N GLN A 469 34.35 -21.25 22.43
CA GLN A 469 35.33 -22.12 21.77
C GLN A 469 36.36 -21.31 20.97
N LEU A 470 35.93 -20.33 20.17
CA LEU A 470 36.84 -19.49 19.38
C LEU A 470 37.75 -18.63 20.24
N LEU A 471 37.24 -18.10 21.37
CA LEU A 471 38.06 -17.37 22.35
C LEU A 471 39.09 -18.29 23.02
N SER A 472 38.68 -19.51 23.39
CA SER A 472 39.58 -20.48 24.04
C SER A 472 40.66 -20.99 23.09
N ALA A 473 40.34 -21.10 21.79
CA ALA A 473 41.28 -21.47 20.74
C ALA A 473 42.19 -20.30 20.30
N GLY A 474 41.95 -19.08 20.80
CA GLY A 474 42.69 -17.88 20.40
C GLY A 474 42.42 -17.42 18.96
N THR A 475 41.38 -17.96 18.30
CA THR A 475 41.01 -17.59 16.92
C THR A 475 40.45 -16.17 16.85
N ILE A 476 39.79 -15.72 17.93
CA ILE A 476 39.29 -14.36 18.11
C ILE A 476 39.71 -13.83 19.49
N THR A 477 39.76 -12.51 19.66
CA THR A 477 40.09 -11.86 20.94
C THR A 477 38.87 -11.16 21.54
N SER A 478 38.83 -11.02 22.88
CA SER A 478 37.76 -10.27 23.56
C SER A 478 37.65 -8.82 23.05
N ALA A 479 38.78 -8.17 22.77
CA ALA A 479 38.82 -6.82 22.23
C ALA A 479 38.22 -6.74 20.81
N ALA A 480 38.60 -7.66 19.91
CA ALA A 480 38.05 -7.72 18.56
C ALA A 480 36.54 -8.00 18.56
N THR A 481 36.09 -8.93 19.41
CA THR A 481 34.67 -9.26 19.59
C THR A 481 33.88 -8.04 20.08
N LYS A 482 34.38 -7.35 21.11
CA LYS A 482 33.72 -6.14 21.64
C LYS A 482 33.64 -5.03 20.60
N LEU A 483 34.67 -4.85 19.78
CA LEU A 483 34.71 -3.85 18.71
C LEU A 483 33.73 -4.19 17.57
N ALA A 484 33.65 -5.46 17.16
CA ALA A 484 32.76 -5.90 16.10
C ALA A 484 31.28 -5.86 16.51
N LEU A 485 30.98 -6.11 17.78
CA LEU A 485 29.62 -6.32 18.30
C LEU A 485 29.23 -5.29 19.36
N GLN A 486 29.73 -4.05 19.26
CA GLN A 486 29.53 -2.98 20.26
C GLN A 486 28.06 -2.71 20.64
N ARG A 487 27.13 -2.99 19.71
CA ARG A 487 25.69 -2.75 19.90
C ARG A 487 24.96 -3.91 20.57
N ASN A 488 25.62 -5.05 20.76
CA ASN A 488 25.02 -6.24 21.35
C ASN A 488 25.35 -6.32 22.85
N ARG A 489 24.36 -6.01 23.71
CA ARG A 489 24.53 -6.03 25.17
C ARG A 489 24.82 -7.43 25.71
N GLY A 490 24.18 -8.46 25.17
CA GLY A 490 24.40 -9.85 25.58
C GLY A 490 25.84 -10.32 25.35
N VAL A 491 26.50 -9.82 24.29
CA VAL A 491 27.93 -10.08 24.04
C VAL A 491 28.81 -9.43 25.10
N ALA A 492 28.51 -8.20 25.52
CA ALA A 492 29.28 -7.52 26.57
C ALA A 492 29.20 -8.26 27.91
N GLU A 493 28.00 -8.72 28.29
CA GLU A 493 27.78 -9.53 29.49
C GLU A 493 28.53 -10.87 29.42
N PHE A 494 28.41 -11.58 28.30
CA PHE A 494 29.11 -12.85 28.07
C PHE A 494 30.64 -12.70 28.19
N LEU A 495 31.23 -11.66 27.59
CA LEU A 495 32.68 -11.45 27.66
C LEU A 495 33.16 -11.16 29.10
N SER A 496 32.33 -10.49 29.91
CA SER A 496 32.61 -10.26 31.34
C SER A 496 32.65 -11.59 32.09
N GLU A 497 31.60 -12.40 31.95
CA GLU A 497 31.52 -13.72 32.60
C GLU A 497 32.62 -14.67 32.13
N TRP A 498 32.95 -14.64 30.84
CA TRP A 498 34.01 -15.47 30.28
C TRP A 498 35.37 -15.10 30.87
N SER A 499 35.68 -13.81 30.97
CA SER A 499 36.93 -13.34 31.58
C SER A 499 37.06 -13.79 33.05
N GLU A 500 35.99 -13.70 33.83
CA GLU A 500 35.97 -14.16 35.22
C GLU A 500 36.22 -15.68 35.32
N ARG A 501 35.60 -16.47 34.42
CA ARG A 501 35.78 -17.93 34.37
C ARG A 501 37.17 -18.35 33.92
N SER A 502 37.76 -17.68 32.94
CA SER A 502 39.12 -17.96 32.46
C SER A 502 40.17 -17.62 33.52
N GLN A 503 39.99 -16.50 34.25
CA GLN A 503 40.82 -16.17 35.40
C GLN A 503 40.72 -17.21 36.52
N ALA A 504 39.52 -17.71 36.82
CA ALA A 504 39.31 -18.76 37.81
C ALA A 504 39.92 -20.12 37.39
N ARG A 505 40.08 -20.39 36.09
CA ARG A 505 40.70 -21.62 35.55
C ARG A 505 42.22 -21.56 35.45
N GLY A 506 42.84 -20.41 35.74
CA GLY A 506 44.30 -20.23 35.63
C GLY A 506 44.80 -20.17 34.17
N GLU A 507 43.90 -20.05 33.20
CA GLU A 507 44.23 -19.78 31.80
C GLU A 507 44.58 -18.30 31.69
N GLN A 508 45.86 -17.95 31.85
CA GLN A 508 46.32 -16.59 31.63
C GLN A 508 46.01 -16.19 30.19
N ALA A 509 45.08 -15.23 30.04
CA ALA A 509 44.88 -14.52 28.79
C ALA A 509 46.20 -13.85 28.40
N THR A 510 46.76 -14.28 27.27
CA THR A 510 47.94 -13.66 26.67
C THR A 510 47.63 -12.18 26.39
N PRO A 511 48.41 -11.22 26.92
CA PRO A 511 48.23 -9.82 26.58
C PRO A 511 48.90 -9.55 25.22
N GLY A 512 48.13 -9.02 24.26
CA GLY A 512 48.60 -8.58 22.94
C GLY A 512 47.47 -8.41 21.95
#